data_AF-A0A7V0JE43-F1
#
_entry.id   AF-A0A7V0JE43-F1
#
_cell.length_a   1.000
_cell.length_b   1.000
_cell.length_c   1.000
_cell.angle_alpha   90.00
_cell.angle_beta   90.00
_cell.angle_gamma   90.00
#
_symmetry.space_group_name_H-M   'P 1'
#
loop_
_entity.id
_entity.type
_entity.pdbx_description
1 polymer ?
#
loop_
_entity_poly.entity_id
_entity_poly.type
_entity_poly.pdbx_seq_one_letter_code
_entity_poly.pdbx_strand_id
1 'polypeptide(L)'
;MLEKLFTSGIRADIMSLLFNNPEEKFYVREIARLVNKNPSGVKRELDKLKEMDLVVSEREGNLKYFRVNRNSPLFPELKGLIAKSLGLPGALKSVLKASDAKSAFIYGQYVNNANLPSLDLFVVSDSDHIRKTLDDIEKRFGREIRLTLMSHADYKQRRKAE
;
A
#
# COMPACT_ATOMS: atom_id res chain seq x y z
N MET A 1 5.89 8.78 -4.06
CA MET A 1 5.05 9.98 -4.34
C MET A 1 4.76 10.77 -3.07
N LEU A 2 4.21 10.14 -2.03
CA LEU A 2 3.96 10.82 -0.75
C LEU A 2 5.24 11.43 -0.15
N GLU A 3 6.41 10.80 -0.27
CA GLU A 3 7.69 11.39 0.18
C GLU A 3 8.12 12.66 -0.60
N LYS A 4 7.49 12.96 -1.74
CA LYS A 4 7.73 14.20 -2.50
C LYS A 4 6.72 15.31 -2.12
N LEU A 5 5.55 14.93 -1.60
CA LEU A 5 4.54 15.84 -1.05
C LEU A 5 4.78 16.12 0.45
N PHE A 6 5.28 15.12 1.16
CA PHE A 6 5.71 15.20 2.55
C PHE A 6 7.22 15.26 2.59
N THR A 7 7.76 16.18 3.38
CA THR A 7 9.21 16.35 3.58
C THR A 7 9.92 15.15 4.22
N SER A 8 9.19 14.06 4.52
CA SER A 8 9.69 12.87 5.21
C SER A 8 9.08 11.60 4.61
N GLY A 9 9.95 10.70 4.14
CA GLY A 9 9.54 9.39 3.65
C GLY A 9 8.97 8.48 4.74
N ILE A 10 9.55 8.54 5.95
CA ILE A 10 9.04 7.80 7.11
C ILE A 10 7.61 8.23 7.44
N ARG A 11 7.30 9.54 7.35
CA ARG A 11 5.95 10.05 7.60
C ARG A 11 4.96 9.53 6.58
N ALA A 12 5.35 9.56 5.30
CA ALA A 12 4.54 9.04 4.21
C ALA A 12 4.16 7.56 4.43
N ASP A 13 5.14 6.73 4.82
CA ASP A 13 4.91 5.31 5.09
C ASP A 13 3.99 5.08 6.30
N ILE A 14 4.20 5.83 7.40
CA ILE A 14 3.34 5.77 8.58
C ILE A 14 1.91 6.19 8.23
N MET A 15 1.73 7.29 7.50
CA MET A 15 0.42 7.75 7.08
C MET A 15 -0.25 6.72 6.17
N SER A 16 0.49 6.09 5.25
CA SER A 16 -0.03 5.00 4.44
C SER A 16 -0.52 3.83 5.29
N LEU A 17 0.24 3.41 6.30
CA LEU A 17 -0.16 2.33 7.21
C LEU A 17 -1.42 2.69 8.00
N LEU A 18 -1.43 3.84 8.68
CA LEU A 18 -2.49 4.19 9.62
C LEU A 18 -3.80 4.61 8.92
N PHE A 19 -3.73 5.34 7.80
CA PHE A 19 -4.93 5.81 7.11
C PHE A 19 -5.63 4.70 6.31
N ASN A 20 -4.90 3.65 5.90
CA ASN A 20 -5.49 2.46 5.29
C ASN A 20 -6.08 1.49 6.32
N ASN A 21 -5.65 1.56 7.59
CA ASN A 21 -6.14 0.72 8.69
C ASN A 21 -6.71 1.58 9.85
N PRO A 22 -7.78 2.36 9.61
CA PRO A 22 -8.22 3.39 10.56
C PRO A 22 -8.83 2.88 11.86
N GLU A 23 -9.21 1.60 11.92
CA GLU A 23 -9.72 0.93 13.12
C GLU A 23 -8.61 0.28 13.96
N GLU A 24 -7.41 0.16 13.40
CA GLU A 24 -6.29 -0.52 14.04
C GLU A 24 -5.41 0.46 14.81
N LYS A 25 -4.71 -0.07 15.81
CA LYS A 25 -3.72 0.65 16.60
C LYS A 25 -2.44 -0.15 16.65
N PHE A 26 -1.32 0.53 16.61
CA PHE A 26 -0.01 -0.10 16.54
C PHE A 26 0.94 0.59 17.52
N TYR A 27 1.85 -0.17 18.13
CA TYR A 27 2.91 0.42 18.93
C TYR A 27 4.13 0.75 18.05
N VAL A 28 4.99 1.66 18.53
CA VAL A 28 6.09 2.23 17.71
C VAL A 28 6.98 1.17 17.04
N ARG A 29 7.35 0.11 17.77
CA ARG A 29 8.23 -0.95 17.24
C ARG A 29 7.52 -1.84 16.22
N GLU A 30 6.22 -1.99 16.31
CA GLU A 30 5.41 -2.71 15.32
C GLU A 30 5.34 -1.91 14.02
N ILE A 31 5.00 -0.62 14.10
CA ILE A 31 5.01 0.30 12.95
C ILE A 31 6.38 0.26 12.27
N ALA A 32 7.47 0.38 13.04
CA ALA A 32 8.83 0.36 12.51
C ALA A 32 9.15 -0.92 11.72
N ARG A 33 8.66 -2.09 12.16
CA ARG A 33 8.79 -3.35 11.41
C ARG A 33 7.95 -3.32 10.13
N LEU A 34 6.69 -2.88 10.22
CA LEU A 34 5.75 -2.86 9.08
C LEU A 34 6.20 -1.91 7.96
N VAL A 35 6.77 -0.75 8.31
CA VAL A 35 7.28 0.22 7.33
C VAL A 35 8.77 0.03 6.98
N ASN A 36 9.43 -0.96 7.58
CA ASN A 36 10.85 -1.24 7.43
C ASN A 36 11.75 0.00 7.67
N LYS A 37 11.53 0.72 8.78
CA LYS A 37 12.30 1.90 9.20
C LYS A 37 12.80 1.75 10.64
N ASN A 38 13.75 2.59 11.05
CA ASN A 38 14.24 2.56 12.42
C ASN A 38 13.20 3.11 13.42
N PRO A 39 13.07 2.52 14.64
CA PRO A 39 12.06 2.93 15.62
C PRO A 39 12.16 4.39 16.07
N SER A 40 13.36 4.97 16.16
CA SER A 40 13.56 6.35 16.61
C SER A 40 12.99 7.37 15.61
N GLY A 41 13.22 7.14 14.32
CA GLY A 41 12.68 7.95 13.24
C GLY A 41 11.15 7.82 13.16
N VAL A 42 10.63 6.60 13.34
CA VAL A 42 9.18 6.36 13.40
C VAL A 42 8.55 7.09 14.57
N LYS A 43 9.13 6.99 15.78
CA LYS A 43 8.68 7.73 16.95
C LYS A 43 8.63 9.24 16.67
N ARG A 44 9.71 9.80 16.12
CA ARG A 44 9.81 11.23 15.82
C ARG A 44 8.71 11.69 14.87
N GLU A 45 8.41 10.93 13.82
CA GLU A 45 7.34 11.31 12.88
C GLU A 45 5.94 11.06 13.45
N LEU A 46 5.74 10.05 14.30
CA LEU A 46 4.49 9.85 15.03
C LEU A 46 4.19 11.00 16.00
N ASP A 47 5.21 11.48 16.72
CA ASP A 47 5.07 12.61 17.64
C ASP A 47 4.69 13.89 16.85
N LYS A 48 5.32 14.15 15.68
CA LYS A 48 4.92 15.25 14.77
C LYS A 48 3.50 15.10 14.23
N LEU A 49 3.11 13.91 13.79
CA LEU A 49 1.75 13.65 13.30
C LEU A 49 0.71 13.87 14.41
N LYS A 50 1.08 13.59 15.66
CA LYS A 50 0.24 13.85 16.83
C LYS A 50 0.11 15.35 17.09
N GLU A 51 1.19 16.12 16.97
CA GLU A 51 1.15 17.59 17.05
C GLU A 51 0.26 18.20 15.97
N MET A 52 0.17 17.57 14.80
CA MET A 52 -0.74 17.96 13.70
C MET A 52 -2.19 17.46 13.88
N ASP A 53 -2.49 16.79 15.01
CA ASP A 53 -3.78 16.17 15.29
C ASP A 53 -4.23 15.11 14.26
N LEU A 54 -3.28 14.52 13.52
CA LEU A 54 -3.56 13.48 12.51
C LEU A 54 -3.55 12.07 13.08
N VAL A 55 -2.85 11.87 14.21
CA VAL A 55 -2.82 10.60 14.95
C VAL A 55 -3.04 10.87 16.44
N VAL A 56 -3.68 9.92 17.12
CA VAL A 56 -3.81 9.93 18.58
C VAL A 56 -2.96 8.81 19.18
N SER A 57 -2.59 8.97 20.45
CA SER A 57 -1.82 7.96 21.18
C SER A 57 -2.51 7.59 22.47
N GLU A 58 -2.52 6.30 22.80
CA GLU A 58 -3.04 5.76 24.06
C GLU A 58 -1.99 4.85 24.71
N ARG A 59 -2.02 4.77 26.04
CA ARG A 59 -1.16 3.85 26.79
C ARG A 59 -1.98 2.66 27.25
N GLU A 60 -1.47 1.47 26.96
CA GLU A 60 -2.02 0.22 27.48
C GLU A 60 -0.87 -0.59 28.08
N GLY A 61 -0.90 -0.73 29.41
CA GLY A 61 0.23 -1.25 30.17
C GLY A 61 1.51 -0.45 29.89
N ASN A 62 2.57 -1.15 29.49
CA ASN A 62 3.88 -0.55 29.20
C ASN A 62 4.04 -0.06 27.74
N LEU A 63 3.01 -0.24 26.90
CA LEU A 63 3.06 0.10 25.48
C LEU A 63 2.30 1.40 25.20
N LYS A 64 2.89 2.24 24.34
CA LYS A 64 2.23 3.42 23.76
C LYS A 64 1.80 3.06 22.34
N TYR A 65 0.49 2.98 22.14
CA TYR A 65 -0.14 2.73 20.86
C TYR A 65 -0.47 4.04 20.16
N PHE A 66 -0.49 3.96 18.83
CA PHE A 66 -0.87 5.05 17.94
C PHE A 66 -1.92 4.54 16.95
N ARG A 67 -2.89 5.40 16.65
CA ARG A 67 -3.91 5.17 15.62
C ARG A 67 -4.22 6.49 14.92
N VAL A 68 -4.83 6.41 13.75
CA VAL A 68 -5.27 7.62 13.04
C VAL A 68 -6.34 8.37 13.83
N ASN A 69 -6.29 9.69 13.82
CA ASN A 69 -7.35 10.51 14.39
C ASN A 69 -8.49 10.65 13.39
N ARG A 70 -9.51 9.80 13.51
CA ARG A 70 -10.71 9.83 12.65
C ARG A 70 -11.58 11.08 12.84
N ASN A 71 -11.38 11.81 13.94
CA ASN A 71 -12.10 13.05 14.24
C ASN A 71 -11.40 14.28 13.65
N SER A 72 -10.20 14.12 13.09
CA SER A 72 -9.49 15.22 12.44
C SER A 72 -10.27 15.69 11.21
N PRO A 73 -10.50 17.00 11.02
CA PRO A 73 -11.14 17.54 9.82
C PRO A 73 -10.43 17.18 8.52
N LEU A 74 -9.12 16.88 8.58
CA LEU A 74 -8.30 16.51 7.42
C LEU A 74 -8.35 15.02 7.09
N PHE A 75 -8.97 14.20 7.95
CA PHE A 75 -8.97 12.75 7.79
C PHE A 75 -9.62 12.29 6.48
N PRO A 76 -10.83 12.75 6.08
CA PRO A 76 -11.47 12.31 4.84
C PRO A 76 -10.63 12.61 3.60
N GLU A 77 -10.05 13.80 3.52
CA GLU A 77 -9.26 14.29 2.39
C GLU A 77 -7.94 13.52 2.30
N LEU A 78 -7.23 13.39 3.42
CA LEU A 78 -5.96 12.66 3.47
C LEU A 78 -6.15 11.17 3.22
N LYS A 79 -7.23 10.56 3.75
CA LYS A 79 -7.57 9.16 3.45
C LYS A 79 -7.83 8.97 1.96
N GLY A 80 -8.59 9.86 1.33
CA GLY A 80 -8.83 9.82 -0.11
C GLY A 80 -7.54 9.98 -0.93
N LEU A 81 -6.67 10.92 -0.55
CA LEU A 81 -5.39 11.17 -1.21
C LEU A 81 -4.44 9.97 -1.05
N ILE A 82 -4.31 9.42 0.15
CA ILE A 82 -3.47 8.26 0.44
C ILE A 82 -3.97 7.03 -0.31
N ALA A 83 -5.29 6.80 -0.32
CA ALA A 83 -5.90 5.72 -1.09
C ALA A 83 -5.59 5.86 -2.58
N LYS A 84 -5.75 7.06 -3.17
CA LYS A 84 -5.43 7.28 -4.60
C LYS A 84 -3.93 7.16 -4.91
N SER A 85 -3.07 7.55 -3.98
CA SER A 85 -1.62 7.60 -4.18
C SER A 85 -0.90 6.26 -3.97
N LEU A 86 -1.36 5.44 -3.03
CA LEU A 86 -0.69 4.19 -2.61
C LEU A 86 -1.62 2.98 -2.57
N GLY A 87 -2.92 3.17 -2.81
CA GLY A 87 -3.92 2.11 -2.75
C GLY A 87 -3.93 1.18 -3.96
N LEU A 88 -3.34 1.55 -5.12
CA LEU A 88 -3.36 0.68 -6.31
C LEU A 88 -2.62 -0.65 -6.07
N PRO A 89 -1.34 -0.68 -5.63
CA PRO A 89 -0.67 -1.95 -5.30
C PRO A 89 -1.37 -2.73 -4.18
N GLY A 90 -1.94 -2.03 -3.19
CA GLY A 90 -2.70 -2.66 -2.11
C GLY A 90 -4.02 -3.29 -2.59
N ALA A 91 -4.76 -2.60 -3.45
CA ALA A 91 -5.99 -3.07 -4.06
C ALA A 91 -5.71 -4.24 -5.00
N LEU A 92 -4.67 -4.14 -5.83
CA LEU A 92 -4.17 -5.24 -6.64
C LEU A 92 -3.86 -6.46 -5.78
N LYS A 93 -3.08 -6.30 -4.71
CA LYS A 93 -2.74 -7.41 -3.79
C LYS A 93 -3.98 -8.06 -3.18
N SER A 94 -4.98 -7.27 -2.79
CA SER A 94 -6.24 -7.78 -2.22
C SER A 94 -7.02 -8.62 -3.24
N VAL A 95 -7.21 -8.07 -4.44
CA VAL A 95 -7.92 -8.74 -5.54
C VAL A 95 -7.19 -10.01 -6.00
N LEU A 96 -5.87 -9.93 -6.18
CA LEU A 96 -5.04 -11.05 -6.60
C LEU A 96 -5.05 -12.18 -5.55
N LYS A 97 -5.08 -11.86 -4.26
CA LYS A 97 -5.20 -12.86 -3.19
C LYS A 97 -6.56 -13.57 -3.16
N ALA A 98 -7.62 -12.89 -3.57
CA ALA A 98 -8.96 -13.46 -3.65
C ALA A 98 -9.22 -14.21 -4.97
N SER A 99 -8.28 -14.12 -5.92
CA SER A 99 -8.33 -14.82 -7.20
C SER A 99 -7.64 -16.19 -7.14
N ASP A 100 -7.67 -16.91 -8.25
CA ASP A 100 -6.94 -18.17 -8.47
C ASP A 100 -5.47 -17.97 -8.88
N ALA A 101 -4.98 -16.72 -8.91
CA ALA A 101 -3.60 -16.42 -9.25
C ALA A 101 -2.61 -17.06 -8.28
N LYS A 102 -1.67 -17.87 -8.79
CA LYS A 102 -0.59 -18.44 -7.95
C LYS A 102 0.54 -17.47 -7.67
N SER A 103 0.77 -16.52 -8.57
CA SER A 103 1.85 -15.54 -8.43
C SER A 103 1.53 -14.30 -9.23
N ALA A 104 1.94 -13.15 -8.71
CA ALA A 104 1.79 -11.88 -9.40
C ALA A 104 2.88 -10.91 -8.97
N PHE A 105 3.39 -10.14 -9.94
CA PHE A 105 4.48 -9.19 -9.72
C PHE A 105 4.24 -7.92 -10.52
N ILE A 106 4.54 -6.77 -9.90
CA ILE A 106 4.58 -5.49 -10.59
C ILE A 106 6.01 -5.30 -11.10
N TYR A 107 6.16 -4.93 -12.37
CA TYR A 107 7.47 -4.73 -12.99
C TYR A 107 7.52 -3.43 -13.80
N GLY A 108 8.67 -3.19 -14.44
CA GLY A 108 8.86 -2.03 -15.28
C GLY A 108 9.06 -0.72 -14.51
N GLN A 109 8.86 0.40 -15.21
CA GLN A 109 9.19 1.72 -14.67
C GLN A 109 8.33 2.12 -13.47
N TYR A 110 7.14 1.53 -13.31
CA TYR A 110 6.27 1.78 -12.16
C TYR A 110 6.96 1.47 -10.82
N VAL A 111 7.80 0.43 -10.79
CA VAL A 111 8.54 0.02 -9.58
C VAL A 111 9.42 1.15 -9.06
N ASN A 112 10.04 1.91 -9.97
CA ASN A 112 10.91 3.03 -9.65
C ASN A 112 10.16 4.38 -9.61
N ASN A 113 8.98 4.45 -10.25
CA ASN A 113 8.18 5.66 -10.36
C ASN A 113 6.67 5.35 -10.34
N ALA A 114 6.10 5.33 -9.13
CA ALA A 114 4.67 5.11 -8.91
C ALA A 114 3.74 6.26 -9.38
N ASN A 115 4.26 7.30 -10.06
CA ASN A 115 3.46 8.36 -10.68
C ASN A 115 3.06 8.07 -12.12
N LEU A 116 3.57 7.00 -12.72
CA LEU A 116 3.22 6.68 -14.10
C LEU A 116 1.70 6.42 -14.22
N PRO A 117 1.09 6.85 -15.33
CA PRO A 117 -0.34 6.64 -15.57
C PRO A 117 -0.66 5.15 -15.78
N SER A 118 0.36 4.35 -16.10
CA SER A 118 0.26 2.92 -16.36
C SER A 118 1.17 2.11 -15.43
N LEU A 119 0.72 0.92 -15.05
CA LEU A 119 1.47 -0.09 -14.32
C LEU A 119 1.56 -1.37 -15.15
N ASP A 120 2.72 -2.02 -15.14
CA ASP A 120 2.90 -3.34 -15.75
C ASP A 120 2.73 -4.43 -14.69
N LEU A 121 1.72 -5.29 -14.88
CA LEU A 121 1.37 -6.38 -13.96
C LEU A 121 1.56 -7.72 -14.66
N PHE A 122 2.39 -8.58 -14.07
CA PHE A 122 2.50 -9.97 -14.50
C PHE A 122 1.70 -10.84 -13.55
N VAL A 123 0.83 -11.71 -14.08
CA VAL A 123 0.02 -12.64 -13.30
C VAL A 123 0.15 -14.05 -13.87
N VAL A 124 0.40 -15.02 -12.99
CA VAL A 124 0.31 -16.44 -13.31
C VAL A 124 -1.03 -16.97 -12.83
N SER A 125 -1.94 -17.23 -13.76
CA SER A 125 -3.26 -17.84 -13.51
C SER A 125 -3.71 -18.67 -14.70
N ASP A 126 -4.51 -19.70 -14.44
CA ASP A 126 -5.15 -20.52 -15.48
C ASP A 126 -6.52 -19.96 -15.90
N SER A 127 -7.12 -19.02 -15.15
CA SER A 127 -8.34 -18.31 -15.54
C SER A 127 -8.09 -16.85 -15.92
N ASP A 128 -9.00 -16.29 -16.72
CA ASP A 128 -8.99 -14.90 -17.16
C ASP A 128 -9.92 -14.00 -16.35
N HIS A 129 -10.63 -14.55 -15.34
CA HIS A 129 -11.61 -13.83 -14.51
C HIS A 129 -11.03 -12.60 -13.82
N ILE A 130 -9.71 -12.57 -13.63
CA ILE A 130 -9.02 -11.44 -13.03
C ILE A 130 -9.13 -10.16 -13.84
N ARG A 131 -9.30 -10.25 -15.17
CA ARG A 131 -9.40 -9.08 -16.06
C ARG A 131 -10.53 -8.15 -15.63
N LYS A 132 -11.73 -8.70 -15.38
CA LYS A 132 -12.89 -7.91 -14.97
C LYS A 132 -12.64 -7.16 -13.65
N THR A 133 -11.99 -7.80 -12.69
CA THR A 133 -11.68 -7.15 -11.40
C THR A 133 -10.58 -6.10 -11.55
N LEU A 134 -9.66 -6.28 -12.49
CA LEU A 134 -8.65 -5.28 -12.81
C LEU A 134 -9.28 -4.05 -13.48
N ASP A 135 -10.26 -4.20 -14.38
CA ASP A 135 -10.97 -3.08 -14.99
C ASP A 135 -11.65 -2.18 -13.94
N ASP A 136 -12.24 -2.78 -12.90
CA ASP A 136 -12.84 -2.04 -11.78
C ASP A 136 -11.77 -1.28 -10.97
N ILE A 137 -10.59 -1.86 -10.81
CA ILE A 137 -9.45 -1.18 -10.19
C ILE A 137 -8.97 -0.02 -11.09
N GLU A 138 -8.80 -0.23 -12.39
CA GLU A 138 -8.38 0.83 -13.32
C GLU A 138 -9.29 2.05 -13.23
N LYS A 139 -10.62 1.83 -13.27
CA LYS A 139 -11.62 2.90 -13.15
C LYS A 139 -11.55 3.61 -11.80
N ARG A 140 -11.41 2.85 -10.72
CA ARG A 140 -11.36 3.39 -9.35
C ARG A 140 -10.13 4.26 -9.12
N PHE A 141 -8.99 3.86 -9.67
CA PHE A 141 -7.70 4.54 -9.45
C PHE A 141 -7.31 5.49 -10.58
N GLY A 142 -8.03 5.49 -11.71
CA GLY A 142 -7.75 6.31 -12.88
C GLY A 142 -6.38 6.01 -13.50
N ARG A 143 -5.97 4.74 -13.47
CA ARG A 143 -4.65 4.27 -13.91
C ARG A 143 -4.80 3.01 -14.75
N GLU A 144 -4.05 2.95 -15.84
CA GLU A 144 -3.99 1.78 -16.72
C GLU A 144 -3.14 0.66 -16.07
N ILE A 145 -3.59 -0.58 -16.18
CA ILE A 145 -2.95 -1.80 -15.70
C ILE A 145 -2.70 -2.69 -16.92
N ARG A 146 -1.48 -2.64 -17.43
CA ARG A 146 -1.03 -3.49 -18.53
C ARG A 146 -0.75 -4.89 -18.01
N LEU A 147 -1.75 -5.76 -18.19
CA LEU A 147 -1.71 -7.14 -17.73
C LEU A 147 -0.98 -8.06 -18.72
N THR A 148 0.06 -8.74 -18.25
CA THR A 148 0.60 -9.95 -18.87
C THR A 148 0.12 -11.17 -18.09
N LEU A 149 -0.69 -12.02 -18.73
CA LEU A 149 -1.22 -13.25 -18.15
C LEU A 149 -0.46 -14.46 -18.69
N MET A 150 -0.05 -15.37 -17.80
CA MET A 150 0.63 -16.61 -18.17
C MET A 150 0.01 -17.81 -17.45
N SER A 151 -0.18 -18.90 -18.18
CA SER A 151 -0.68 -20.16 -17.59
C SER A 151 0.35 -20.77 -16.64
N HIS A 152 -0.12 -21.61 -15.71
CA HIS A 152 0.79 -22.34 -14.82
C HIS A 152 1.74 -23.28 -15.57
N ALA A 153 1.28 -23.87 -16.69
CA ALA A 153 2.08 -24.78 -17.50
C ALA A 153 3.26 -24.06 -18.15
N ASP A 154 3.00 -22.91 -18.78
CA ASP A 154 4.01 -22.11 -19.47
C ASP A 154 5.03 -21.52 -18.49
N TYR A 155 4.56 -21.06 -17.33
CA TYR A 155 5.43 -20.52 -16.28
C TYR A 155 6.41 -21.57 -15.74
N LYS A 156 5.96 -22.82 -15.56
CA LYS A 156 6.82 -23.93 -15.13
C LYS A 156 7.86 -24.32 -16.18
N GLN A 157 7.52 -24.29 -17.46
CA GLN A 157 8.49 -24.59 -18.53
C GLN A 157 9.60 -23.53 -18.60
N ARG A 158 9.24 -22.24 -18.55
CA ARG A 158 10.22 -21.15 -18.61
C ARG A 158 11.15 -21.12 -17.39
N ARG A 159 10.64 -21.44 -16.20
CA ARG A 159 11.47 -21.54 -14.98
C ARG A 159 12.46 -22.72 -14.95
N LYS A 160 12.30 -23.71 -15.82
CA LYS A 160 13.23 -24.86 -15.92
C LYS A 160 14.31 -24.66 -17.00
N ALA A 161 14.18 -23.63 -17.83
CA ALA A 161 15.10 -23.31 -18.91
C ALA A 161 16.21 -22.32 -18.48
N GLU A 162 16.19 -21.85 -17.23
CA GLU A 162 17.25 -21.12 -16.53
C GLU A 162 17.85 -21.99 -15.42
#